data_AF-A0A9W6T5Y2-F1
#
_entry.id   AF-A0A9W6T5Y2-F1
#
_cell.length_a   1.000
_cell.length_b   1.000
_cell.length_c   1.000
_cell.angle_alpha   90.00
_cell.angle_beta   90.00
_cell.angle_gamma   90.00
#
_symmetry.space_group_name_H-M   'P 1'
#
loop_
_entity.id
_entity.type
_entity.pdbx_description
1 polymer ?
#
loop_
_entity_poly.entity_id
_entity_poly.type
_entity_poly.pdbx_seq_one_letter_code
_entity_poly.pdbx_strand_id
1 'polypeptide(L)'
;MNVNDLIVQGAESLMFLDYFATGHLDLSIAESFIEGVTKGCKLAGCALVGGETSEMPGMYPPGHYDTNGTAFGAVLKDEMLPKLQEMSEGDVIIGLKSDGIHSNGFSLVRKIIESTEFKYTDKAPFNPDLTIGEAVLVPTRIYVKQLLPSVKQKLILGLSHITGGGLVENLPRTLPKELTAKIDMSLWEIPEIFKWLGKIGGVPHKDILKTLNLGIGMVAIVKKENVDKVISNLTKEGERVVVIGELIKREDNMAGCIVENYENIY
;
A
#
# COMPACT_ATOMS: atom_id res chain seq x y z
N MET A 1 6.20 4.54 0.03
CA MET A 1 6.63 3.14 0.08
C MET A 1 7.43 2.86 1.34
N ASN A 2 8.71 3.26 1.44
CA ASN A 2 9.60 2.84 2.53
C ASN A 2 9.05 3.07 3.94
N VAL A 3 8.47 4.25 4.21
CA VAL A 3 7.95 4.59 5.54
C VAL A 3 6.74 3.74 5.95
N ASN A 4 5.92 3.28 4.99
CA ASN A 4 4.86 2.33 5.26
C ASN A 4 5.42 0.94 5.59
N ASP A 5 6.56 0.55 5.00
CA ASP A 5 7.26 -0.71 5.32
C ASP A 5 8.05 -0.65 6.64
N LEU A 6 8.35 0.55 7.15
CA LEU A 6 8.91 0.71 8.49
C LEU A 6 7.82 0.54 9.56
N ILE A 7 6.68 1.21 9.40
CA ILE A 7 5.63 1.19 10.42
C ILE A 7 5.02 -0.20 10.61
N VAL A 8 5.08 -1.09 9.60
CA VAL A 8 4.59 -2.48 9.77
C VAL A 8 5.38 -3.27 10.83
N GLN A 9 6.61 -2.86 11.13
CA GLN A 9 7.43 -3.42 12.22
C GLN A 9 7.23 -2.69 13.56
N GLY A 10 6.30 -1.72 13.61
CA GLY A 10 6.07 -0.85 14.75
C GLY A 10 7.03 0.34 14.85
N ALA A 11 7.86 0.58 13.82
CA ALA A 11 8.89 1.61 13.86
C ALA A 11 8.35 3.01 13.53
N GLU A 12 8.75 3.99 14.34
CA GLU A 12 8.56 5.41 14.05
C GLU A 12 9.60 5.85 13.02
N SER A 13 9.15 6.53 11.95
CA SER A 13 10.04 7.03 10.90
C SER A 13 10.81 8.26 11.39
N LEU A 14 12.14 8.23 11.27
CA LEU A 14 13.01 9.31 11.77
C LEU A 14 13.63 10.12 10.64
N MET A 15 14.22 9.42 9.66
CA MET A 15 15.00 10.04 8.58
C MET A 15 14.70 9.40 7.23
N PHE A 16 14.90 10.16 6.15
CA PHE A 16 14.81 9.71 4.78
C PHE A 16 16.00 10.26 3.98
N LEU A 17 16.52 9.43 3.07
CA LEU A 17 17.47 9.82 2.04
C LEU A 17 16.91 9.45 0.67
N ASP A 18 17.13 10.31 -0.31
CA ASP A 18 16.79 10.06 -1.71
C ASP A 18 18.03 9.90 -2.60
N TYR A 19 17.84 9.21 -3.72
CA TYR A 19 18.80 9.12 -4.80
C TYR A 19 18.02 9.31 -6.11
N PHE A 20 18.46 10.24 -6.94
CA PHE A 20 17.86 10.56 -8.23
C PHE A 20 18.90 10.36 -9.34
N ALA A 21 18.61 9.46 -10.27
CA ALA A 21 19.48 9.16 -11.41
C ALA A 21 18.77 9.46 -12.71
N THR A 22 19.43 10.13 -13.66
CA THR A 22 18.86 10.43 -14.98
C THR A 22 19.90 10.45 -16.07
N GLY A 23 19.47 10.39 -17.34
CA GLY A 23 20.38 10.50 -18.49
C GLY A 23 20.94 11.91 -18.65
N HIS A 24 20.05 12.90 -18.59
CA HIS A 24 20.38 14.33 -18.60
C HIS A 24 19.51 15.05 -17.58
N LEU A 25 20.11 15.88 -16.75
CA LEU A 25 19.42 16.57 -15.67
C LEU A 25 18.52 17.67 -16.22
N ASP A 26 17.21 17.44 -16.10
CA ASP A 26 16.20 18.49 -16.21
C ASP A 26 15.93 19.05 -14.81
N LEU A 27 16.28 20.31 -14.60
CA LEU A 27 16.13 20.99 -13.30
C LEU A 27 14.66 21.06 -12.85
N SER A 28 13.71 21.21 -13.77
CA SER A 28 12.29 21.31 -13.43
C SER A 28 11.72 19.99 -12.92
N ILE A 29 12.17 18.87 -13.53
CA ILE A 29 11.81 17.51 -13.10
C ILE A 29 12.45 17.20 -11.74
N ALA A 30 13.73 17.53 -11.57
CA ALA A 30 14.45 17.30 -10.32
C ALA A 30 13.84 18.10 -9.15
N GLU A 31 13.50 19.37 -9.37
CA GLU A 31 12.82 20.22 -8.37
C GLU A 31 11.47 19.62 -7.96
N SER A 32 10.64 19.27 -8.95
CA SER A 32 9.33 18.64 -8.72
C SER A 32 9.44 17.31 -7.94
N PHE A 33 10.47 16.51 -8.23
CA PHE A 33 10.76 15.28 -7.51
C PHE A 33 11.10 15.55 -6.04
N ILE A 34 12.04 16.46 -5.77
CA ILE A 34 12.45 16.80 -4.40
C ILE A 34 11.30 17.42 -3.59
N GLU A 35 10.45 18.23 -4.21
CA GLU A 35 9.23 18.73 -3.59
C GLU A 35 8.30 17.59 -3.16
N GLY A 36 8.10 16.60 -4.04
CA GLY A 36 7.33 15.39 -3.76
C GLY A 36 7.89 14.59 -2.59
N VAL A 37 9.21 14.33 -2.59
CA VAL A 37 9.92 13.64 -1.50
C VAL A 37 9.76 14.41 -0.19
N THR A 38 9.96 15.72 -0.21
CA THR A 38 9.83 16.59 0.98
C THR A 38 8.40 16.56 1.53
N LYS A 39 7.39 16.62 0.67
CA LYS A 39 5.98 16.46 1.07
C LYS A 39 5.72 15.11 1.70
N GLY A 40 6.27 14.03 1.12
CA GLY A 40 6.20 12.68 1.67
C GLY A 40 6.82 12.58 3.07
N CYS A 41 8.01 13.15 3.27
CA CYS A 41 8.68 13.19 4.57
C CYS A 41 7.85 13.93 5.63
N LYS A 42 7.28 15.09 5.27
CA LYS A 42 6.38 15.86 6.15
C LYS A 42 5.13 15.06 6.55
N LEU A 43 4.53 14.34 5.61
CA LEU A 43 3.37 13.47 5.88
C LEU A 43 3.75 12.29 6.78
N ALA A 44 4.91 11.69 6.56
CA ALA A 44 5.43 10.59 7.38
C ALA A 44 5.89 11.04 8.78
N GLY A 45 6.23 12.31 8.95
CA GLY A 45 6.79 12.85 10.19
C GLY A 45 8.30 12.61 10.34
N CYS A 46 9.02 12.38 9.24
CA CYS A 46 10.47 12.19 9.25
C CYS A 46 11.22 13.36 8.61
N ALA A 47 12.52 13.46 8.89
CA ALA A 47 13.41 14.46 8.30
C ALA A 47 14.00 13.94 6.97
N LEU A 48 13.98 14.77 5.92
CA LEU A 48 14.81 14.56 4.75
C LEU A 48 16.22 15.05 5.09
N VAL A 49 17.18 14.13 5.28
CA VAL A 49 18.50 14.47 5.83
C VAL A 49 19.59 14.59 4.77
N GLY A 50 19.31 14.16 3.55
CA GLY A 50 20.21 14.29 2.42
C GLY A 50 19.71 13.48 1.23
N GLY A 51 20.39 13.66 0.11
CA GLY A 51 20.17 12.90 -1.10
C GLY A 51 21.31 13.09 -2.08
N GLU A 52 21.28 12.37 -3.18
CA GLU A 52 22.30 12.41 -4.22
C GLU A 52 21.65 12.46 -5.61
N THR A 53 22.22 13.25 -6.51
CA THR A 53 21.73 13.41 -7.89
C THR A 53 22.83 13.02 -8.87
N SER A 54 22.57 12.04 -9.72
CA SER A 54 23.54 11.49 -10.68
C SER A 54 23.06 11.64 -12.13
N GLU A 55 23.89 12.26 -12.97
CA GLU A 55 23.70 12.30 -14.42
C GLU A 55 24.54 11.19 -15.10
N MET A 56 23.87 10.27 -15.79
CA MET A 56 24.44 9.06 -16.38
C MET A 56 23.89 8.82 -17.81
N PRO A 57 24.30 9.64 -18.80
CA PRO A 57 23.75 9.61 -20.16
C PRO A 57 24.02 8.29 -20.91
N GLY A 58 25.06 7.56 -20.51
CA GLY A 58 25.36 6.23 -21.05
C GLY A 58 24.45 5.11 -20.50
N MET A 59 23.69 5.38 -19.44
CA MET A 59 22.85 4.38 -18.76
C MET A 59 21.35 4.62 -18.98
N TYR A 60 20.91 5.88 -18.97
CA TYR A 60 19.49 6.25 -19.09
C TYR A 60 19.24 7.04 -20.38
N PRO A 61 18.21 6.69 -21.17
CA PRO A 61 17.81 7.49 -22.33
C PRO A 61 17.34 8.91 -21.94
N PRO A 62 17.34 9.87 -22.88
CA PRO A 62 16.81 11.21 -22.63
C PRO A 62 15.37 11.17 -22.11
N GLY A 63 15.09 11.93 -21.04
CA GLY A 63 13.78 11.99 -20.40
C GLY A 63 13.47 10.84 -19.45
N HIS A 64 14.36 9.86 -19.29
CA HIS A 64 14.23 8.80 -18.30
C HIS A 64 15.01 9.13 -17.02
N TYR A 65 14.41 8.81 -15.89
CA TYR A 65 15.06 8.86 -14.59
C TYR A 65 14.62 7.67 -13.74
N ASP A 66 15.43 7.35 -12.73
CA ASP A 66 15.15 6.36 -11.73
C ASP A 66 15.43 6.95 -10.35
N THR A 67 14.75 6.43 -9.34
CA THR A 67 14.79 6.98 -8.00
C THR A 67 14.88 5.87 -6.97
N ASN A 68 15.72 6.07 -5.96
CA ASN A 68 15.76 5.21 -4.80
C ASN A 68 15.51 6.03 -3.53
N GLY A 69 14.82 5.42 -2.57
CA GLY A 69 14.52 6.02 -1.29
C GLY A 69 14.99 5.12 -0.17
N THR A 70 15.61 5.69 0.86
CA THR A 70 16.06 4.97 2.05
C THR A 70 15.44 5.61 3.28
N ALA A 71 14.62 4.88 4.01
CA ALA A 71 14.01 5.36 5.24
C ALA A 71 14.65 4.68 6.46
N PHE A 72 14.83 5.45 7.52
CA PHE A 72 15.35 5.00 8.81
C PHE A 72 14.28 5.19 9.87
N GLY A 73 14.05 4.17 10.68
CA GLY A 73 13.12 4.21 11.80
C GLY A 73 13.67 3.52 13.03
N ALA A 74 13.01 3.73 14.16
CA ALA A 74 13.37 3.10 15.42
C ALA A 74 12.13 2.53 16.11
N VAL A 75 12.34 1.43 16.84
CA VAL A 75 11.32 0.75 17.64
C VAL A 75 12.00 0.12 18.85
N LEU A 76 11.30 0.10 19.98
CA LEU A 76 11.77 -0.63 21.15
C LEU A 76 11.61 -2.14 20.91
N LYS A 77 12.56 -2.94 21.38
CA LYS A 77 12.59 -4.39 21.10
C LYS A 77 11.31 -5.10 21.54
N ASP A 78 10.73 -4.70 22.67
CA ASP A 78 9.49 -5.25 23.21
C ASP A 78 8.23 -4.69 22.53
N GLU A 79 8.35 -3.68 21.69
CA GLU A 79 7.24 -3.04 20.95
C GLU A 79 7.23 -3.42 19.47
N MET A 80 8.21 -4.19 18.99
CA MET A 80 8.26 -4.68 17.60
C MET A 80 7.00 -5.46 17.23
N LEU A 81 6.54 -5.24 16.00
CA LEU A 81 5.50 -6.00 15.32
C LEU A 81 6.12 -6.94 14.26
N PRO A 82 5.44 -8.03 13.89
CA PRO A 82 4.17 -8.53 14.45
C PRO A 82 4.34 -9.28 15.79
N LYS A 83 3.28 -9.28 16.61
CA LYS A 83 3.10 -10.07 17.84
C LYS A 83 2.59 -11.48 17.53
N LEU A 84 3.39 -12.27 16.83
CA LEU A 84 2.98 -13.59 16.31
C LEU A 84 2.43 -14.54 17.40
N GLN A 85 3.01 -14.50 18.61
CA GLN A 85 2.61 -15.36 19.72
C GLN A 85 1.29 -14.92 20.38
N GLU A 86 0.90 -13.67 20.18
CA GLU A 86 -0.33 -13.11 20.75
C GLU A 86 -1.52 -13.28 19.80
N MET A 87 -1.29 -13.60 18.52
CA MET A 87 -2.35 -13.80 17.54
C MET A 87 -3.11 -15.10 17.78
N SER A 88 -4.43 -15.06 17.62
CA SER A 88 -5.33 -16.20 17.79
C SER A 88 -6.47 -16.19 16.76
N GLU A 89 -7.13 -17.33 16.60
CA GLU A 89 -8.39 -17.42 15.88
C GLU A 89 -9.42 -16.42 16.45
N GLY A 90 -10.16 -15.77 15.55
CA GLY A 90 -11.14 -14.72 15.88
C GLY A 90 -10.56 -13.31 16.00
N ASP A 91 -9.23 -13.14 15.86
CA ASP A 91 -8.64 -11.81 15.76
C ASP A 91 -9.09 -11.12 14.47
N VAL A 92 -9.38 -9.83 14.55
CA VAL A 92 -10.07 -9.08 13.50
C VAL A 92 -9.08 -8.39 12.58
N ILE A 93 -9.40 -8.39 11.28
CA ILE A 93 -8.61 -7.77 10.23
C ILE A 93 -9.29 -6.49 9.78
N ILE A 94 -8.63 -5.36 9.99
CA ILE A 94 -9.07 -4.03 9.59
C ILE A 94 -8.25 -3.59 8.36
N GLY A 95 -8.93 -3.27 7.26
CA GLY A 95 -8.32 -2.67 6.08
C GLY A 95 -8.40 -1.15 6.11
N LEU A 96 -7.28 -0.48 5.83
CA LEU A 96 -7.20 0.97 5.61
C LEU A 96 -7.24 1.22 4.11
N LYS A 97 -8.11 2.14 3.69
CA LYS A 97 -8.33 2.42 2.27
C LYS A 97 -7.07 2.97 1.59
N SER A 98 -6.82 2.53 0.36
CA SER A 98 -5.86 3.18 -0.54
C SER A 98 -6.48 4.41 -1.21
N ASP A 99 -5.62 5.30 -1.69
CA ASP A 99 -6.02 6.46 -2.50
C ASP A 99 -6.06 6.10 -4.00
N GLY A 100 -5.56 4.92 -4.38
CA GLY A 100 -5.52 4.43 -5.76
C GLY A 100 -4.63 3.20 -5.88
N ILE A 101 -4.00 3.04 -7.04
CA ILE A 101 -3.12 1.91 -7.39
C ILE A 101 -1.86 1.86 -6.51
N HIS A 102 -1.50 2.98 -5.87
CA HIS A 102 -0.26 3.18 -5.13
C HIS A 102 0.97 3.08 -6.04
N SER A 103 1.93 2.20 -5.75
CA SER A 103 3.20 2.11 -6.49
C SER A 103 3.49 0.71 -7.02
N ASN A 104 2.47 -0.16 -7.14
CA ASN A 104 2.65 -1.55 -7.57
C ASN A 104 1.71 -1.90 -8.73
N GLY A 105 2.08 -2.89 -9.53
CA GLY A 105 1.28 -3.35 -10.67
C GLY A 105 1.34 -2.46 -11.91
N PHE A 106 2.18 -1.42 -11.95
CA PHE A 106 2.25 -0.48 -13.08
C PHE A 106 2.66 -1.15 -14.40
N SER A 107 3.39 -2.25 -14.38
CA SER A 107 3.66 -3.01 -15.62
C SER A 107 2.38 -3.60 -16.23
N LEU A 108 1.44 -4.08 -15.41
CA LEU A 108 0.13 -4.51 -15.88
C LEU A 108 -0.70 -3.31 -16.36
N VAL A 109 -0.73 -2.23 -15.57
CA VAL A 109 -1.49 -1.01 -15.91
C VAL A 109 -1.06 -0.44 -17.26
N ARG A 110 0.24 -0.29 -17.49
CA ARG A 110 0.78 0.20 -18.78
C ARG A 110 0.37 -0.72 -19.92
N LYS A 111 0.56 -2.04 -19.77
CA LYS A 111 0.20 -3.02 -20.78
C LYS A 111 -1.29 -3.00 -21.13
N ILE A 112 -2.17 -2.82 -20.12
CA ILE A 112 -3.61 -2.68 -20.34
C ILE A 112 -3.88 -1.44 -21.18
N ILE A 113 -3.38 -0.27 -20.76
CA ILE A 113 -3.64 0.99 -21.47
C ILE A 113 -3.10 0.94 -22.91
N GLU A 114 -1.88 0.44 -23.11
CA GLU A 114 -1.24 0.24 -24.42
C GLU A 114 -2.03 -0.72 -25.34
N SER A 115 -2.84 -1.62 -24.78
CA SER A 115 -3.70 -2.54 -25.54
C SER A 115 -5.07 -1.97 -25.90
N THR A 116 -5.36 -0.74 -25.47
CA THR A 116 -6.64 -0.05 -25.72
C THR A 116 -6.44 1.16 -26.63
N GLU A 117 -7.55 1.73 -27.10
CA GLU A 117 -7.54 3.00 -27.85
C GLU A 117 -7.32 4.23 -26.95
N PHE A 118 -7.30 4.06 -25.62
CA PHE A 118 -7.17 5.16 -24.67
C PHE A 118 -5.73 5.68 -24.58
N LYS A 119 -5.59 7.00 -24.49
CA LYS A 119 -4.36 7.70 -24.15
C LYS A 119 -4.39 8.16 -22.70
N TYR A 120 -3.21 8.33 -22.10
CA TYR A 120 -3.11 8.87 -20.73
C TYR A 120 -3.74 10.25 -20.57
N THR A 121 -3.81 11.03 -21.64
CA THR A 121 -4.43 12.37 -21.67
C THR A 121 -5.95 12.35 -21.80
N ASP A 122 -6.54 11.20 -22.10
CA ASP A 122 -7.99 11.09 -22.26
C ASP A 122 -8.67 11.13 -20.89
N LYS A 123 -9.93 11.57 -20.86
CA LYS A 123 -10.75 11.54 -19.65
C LYS A 123 -10.92 10.11 -19.15
N ALA A 124 -10.74 9.90 -17.84
CA ALA A 124 -10.87 8.59 -17.24
C ALA A 124 -12.34 8.15 -17.25
N PRO A 125 -12.69 7.00 -17.87
CA PRO A 125 -14.08 6.53 -17.94
C PRO A 125 -14.73 6.28 -16.57
N PHE A 126 -13.90 6.09 -15.54
CA PHE A 126 -14.29 5.82 -14.16
C PHE A 126 -14.22 7.05 -13.25
N ASN A 127 -13.70 8.18 -13.74
CA ASN A 127 -13.68 9.46 -13.04
C ASN A 127 -13.56 10.62 -14.04
N PRO A 128 -14.66 11.28 -14.43
CA PRO A 128 -14.65 12.31 -15.47
C PRO A 128 -13.86 13.58 -15.10
N ASP A 129 -13.57 13.79 -13.82
CA ASP A 129 -12.81 14.96 -13.36
C ASP A 129 -11.32 14.82 -13.69
N LEU A 130 -10.83 13.58 -13.85
CA LEU A 130 -9.42 13.28 -14.11
C LEU A 130 -9.19 12.74 -15.52
N THR A 131 -7.98 12.90 -16.01
CA THR A 131 -7.44 12.08 -17.09
C THR A 131 -7.03 10.70 -16.58
N ILE A 132 -6.85 9.73 -17.49
CA ILE A 132 -6.33 8.40 -17.14
C ILE A 132 -4.97 8.51 -16.46
N GLY A 133 -4.09 9.37 -16.99
CA GLY A 133 -2.75 9.63 -16.44
C GLY A 133 -2.81 10.16 -15.01
N GLU A 134 -3.62 11.18 -14.76
CA GLU A 134 -3.81 11.73 -13.41
C GLU A 134 -4.37 10.69 -12.44
N ALA A 135 -5.32 9.87 -12.89
CA ALA A 135 -5.94 8.85 -12.07
C ALA A 135 -4.99 7.70 -11.69
N VAL A 136 -4.12 7.27 -12.60
CA VAL A 136 -3.12 6.22 -12.29
C VAL A 136 -1.92 6.77 -11.51
N LEU A 137 -1.64 8.07 -11.58
CA LEU A 137 -0.55 8.75 -10.87
C LEU A 137 -0.94 9.31 -9.50
N VAL A 138 -2.15 9.00 -8.99
CA VAL A 138 -2.54 9.37 -7.62
C VAL A 138 -1.47 8.85 -6.63
N PRO A 139 -0.85 9.73 -5.82
CA PRO A 139 0.23 9.34 -4.94
C PRO A 139 -0.16 8.27 -3.92
N THR A 140 0.80 7.42 -3.56
CA THR A 140 0.63 6.42 -2.49
C THR A 140 0.33 7.08 -1.15
N ARG A 141 -0.72 6.62 -0.49
CA ARG A 141 -1.10 7.05 0.86
C ARG A 141 -0.01 6.69 1.87
N ILE A 142 0.33 7.63 2.75
CA ILE A 142 1.27 7.42 3.85
C ILE A 142 0.46 7.24 5.13
N TYR A 143 0.60 6.09 5.81
CA TYR A 143 -0.23 5.68 6.95
C TYR A 143 0.44 5.87 8.32
N VAL A 144 1.67 6.39 8.33
CA VAL A 144 2.54 6.37 9.52
C VAL A 144 1.91 7.09 10.71
N LYS A 145 1.57 8.38 10.54
CA LYS A 145 1.04 9.21 11.63
C LYS A 145 -0.27 8.66 12.17
N GLN A 146 -1.10 8.11 11.30
CA GLN A 146 -2.43 7.61 11.64
C GLN A 146 -2.34 6.29 12.42
N LEU A 147 -1.35 5.43 12.12
CA LEU A 147 -1.13 4.16 12.80
C LEU A 147 -0.40 4.31 14.14
N LEU A 148 0.52 5.28 14.25
CA LEU A 148 1.38 5.45 15.43
C LEU A 148 0.62 5.46 16.78
N PRO A 149 -0.53 6.15 16.94
CA PRO A 149 -1.28 6.12 18.20
C PRO A 149 -1.71 4.71 18.61
N SER A 150 -2.21 3.90 17.67
CA SER A 150 -2.67 2.54 17.94
C SER A 150 -1.50 1.57 18.17
N VAL A 151 -0.37 1.78 17.49
CA VAL A 151 0.88 1.05 17.74
C VAL A 151 1.42 1.35 19.14
N LYS A 152 1.55 2.63 19.52
CA LYS A 152 2.04 3.04 20.85
C LYS A 152 1.12 2.60 22.00
N GLN A 153 -0.19 2.49 21.74
CA GLN A 153 -1.16 1.93 22.70
C GLN A 153 -1.14 0.40 22.76
N LYS A 154 -0.28 -0.28 21.98
CA LYS A 154 -0.17 -1.75 21.91
C LYS A 154 -1.49 -2.45 21.55
N LEU A 155 -2.31 -1.79 20.72
CA LEU A 155 -3.61 -2.33 20.28
C LEU A 155 -3.51 -3.19 19.03
N ILE A 156 -2.39 -3.07 18.30
CA ILE A 156 -2.14 -3.75 17.03
C ILE A 156 -1.28 -4.99 17.27
N LEU A 157 -1.72 -6.13 16.76
CA LEU A 157 -0.95 -7.38 16.78
C LEU A 157 -0.05 -7.50 15.57
N GLY A 158 -0.48 -7.01 14.41
CA GLY A 158 0.29 -7.05 13.18
C GLY A 158 -0.19 -6.04 12.16
N LEU A 159 0.71 -5.65 11.27
CA LEU A 159 0.44 -4.73 10.17
C LEU A 159 0.98 -5.32 8.89
N SER A 160 0.24 -5.17 7.78
CA SER A 160 0.66 -5.58 6.45
C SER A 160 0.44 -4.46 5.45
N HIS A 161 1.53 -3.96 4.86
CA HIS A 161 1.49 -2.99 3.79
C HIS A 161 1.21 -3.71 2.47
N ILE A 162 0.13 -3.34 1.79
CA ILE A 162 -0.35 -4.06 0.61
C ILE A 162 0.34 -3.51 -0.63
N THR A 163 1.31 -4.26 -1.13
CA THR A 163 2.21 -3.86 -2.22
C THR A 163 2.16 -4.87 -3.37
N GLY A 164 3.28 -5.16 -4.03
CA GLY A 164 3.37 -6.26 -5.01
C GLY A 164 2.96 -7.58 -4.36
N GLY A 165 2.16 -8.38 -5.05
CA GLY A 165 1.56 -9.59 -4.48
C GLY A 165 0.17 -9.37 -3.86
N GLY A 166 -0.31 -8.12 -3.77
CA GLY A 166 -1.64 -7.78 -3.26
C GLY A 166 -1.91 -8.29 -1.84
N LEU A 167 -3.19 -8.45 -1.47
CA LEU A 167 -3.57 -8.99 -0.15
C LEU A 167 -3.07 -10.43 0.03
N VAL A 168 -3.17 -11.23 -1.04
CA VAL A 168 -2.92 -12.68 -1.02
C VAL A 168 -1.49 -13.02 -0.63
N GLU A 169 -0.50 -12.24 -1.08
CA GLU A 169 0.90 -12.53 -0.77
C GLU A 169 1.48 -11.70 0.39
N ASN A 170 0.95 -10.51 0.66
CA ASN A 170 1.50 -9.64 1.71
C ASN A 170 0.98 -10.01 3.10
N LEU A 171 -0.31 -10.31 3.23
CA LEU A 171 -0.92 -10.55 4.54
C LEU A 171 -0.35 -11.80 5.25
N PRO A 172 -0.14 -12.96 4.57
CA PRO A 172 0.42 -14.14 5.21
C PRO A 172 1.82 -13.95 5.83
N ARG A 173 2.60 -12.97 5.35
CA ARG A 173 3.95 -12.68 5.88
C ARG A 173 3.93 -12.16 7.32
N THR A 174 2.76 -11.76 7.79
CA THR A 174 2.55 -11.16 9.12
C THR A 174 1.89 -12.10 10.11
N LEU A 175 1.61 -13.35 9.70
CA LEU A 175 0.85 -14.32 10.47
C LEU A 175 1.75 -15.46 11.00
N PRO A 176 1.42 -16.04 12.17
CA PRO A 176 2.00 -17.32 12.58
C PRO A 176 1.54 -18.44 11.62
N LYS A 177 2.25 -19.56 11.60
CA LYS A 177 2.00 -20.64 10.61
C LYS A 177 0.66 -21.32 10.82
N GLU A 178 0.12 -21.23 12.03
CA GLU A 178 -1.09 -21.90 12.51
C GLU A 178 -2.37 -21.12 12.16
N LEU A 179 -2.25 -19.91 11.60
CA LEU A 179 -3.38 -19.04 11.27
C LEU A 179 -3.43 -18.72 9.77
N THR A 180 -4.65 -18.47 9.30
CA THR A 180 -4.97 -18.03 7.95
C THR A 180 -5.80 -16.76 8.05
N ALA A 181 -5.49 -15.76 7.22
CA ALA A 181 -6.38 -14.63 7.04
C ALA A 181 -7.55 -15.02 6.13
N LYS A 182 -8.77 -14.87 6.63
CA LYS A 182 -10.00 -15.01 5.84
C LYS A 182 -10.54 -13.63 5.53
N ILE A 183 -10.52 -13.25 4.26
CA ILE A 183 -10.92 -11.92 3.76
C ILE A 183 -12.18 -12.05 2.93
N ASP A 184 -13.13 -11.14 3.10
CA ASP A 184 -14.37 -11.09 2.32
C ASP A 184 -14.43 -9.77 1.52
N MET A 185 -14.30 -9.88 0.20
CA MET A 185 -14.32 -8.73 -0.72
C MET A 185 -15.65 -7.98 -0.75
N SER A 186 -16.75 -8.61 -0.31
CA SER A 186 -18.06 -7.95 -0.25
C SER A 186 -18.14 -6.88 0.85
N LEU A 187 -17.19 -6.90 1.81
CA LEU A 187 -17.19 -5.98 2.94
C LEU A 187 -16.73 -4.58 2.58
N TRP A 188 -16.20 -4.34 1.37
CA TRP A 188 -15.82 -3.00 0.95
C TRP A 188 -16.05 -2.75 -0.53
N GLU A 189 -16.35 -1.49 -0.84
CA GLU A 189 -16.44 -1.07 -2.23
C GLU A 189 -15.05 -1.00 -2.86
N ILE A 190 -14.87 -1.77 -3.94
CA ILE A 190 -13.69 -1.74 -4.81
C ILE A 190 -13.73 -0.43 -5.62
N PRO A 191 -12.66 0.40 -5.57
CA PRO A 191 -12.62 1.63 -6.36
C PRO A 191 -12.74 1.37 -7.87
N GLU A 192 -13.47 2.23 -8.57
CA GLU A 192 -13.83 2.06 -9.99
C GLU A 192 -12.61 1.92 -10.92
N ILE A 193 -11.47 2.53 -10.58
CA ILE A 193 -10.23 2.35 -11.34
C ILE A 193 -9.80 0.88 -11.44
N PHE A 194 -9.94 0.11 -10.35
CA PHE A 194 -9.59 -1.32 -10.36
C PHE A 194 -10.60 -2.12 -11.16
N LYS A 195 -11.89 -1.76 -11.07
CA LYS A 195 -12.94 -2.43 -11.83
C LYS A 195 -12.75 -2.21 -13.33
N TRP A 196 -12.46 -0.97 -13.70
CA TRP A 196 -12.20 -0.58 -15.08
C TRP A 196 -10.96 -1.30 -15.64
N LEU A 197 -9.83 -1.28 -14.92
CA LEU A 197 -8.61 -2.00 -15.32
C LEU A 197 -8.86 -3.49 -15.48
N GLY A 198 -9.56 -4.11 -14.53
CA GLY A 198 -9.92 -5.53 -14.57
C GLY A 198 -10.74 -5.89 -15.80
N LYS A 199 -11.80 -5.12 -16.09
CA LYS A 199 -12.70 -5.30 -17.25
C LYS A 199 -11.99 -5.08 -18.57
N ILE A 200 -11.41 -3.90 -18.76
CA ILE A 200 -10.87 -3.49 -20.05
C ILE A 200 -9.63 -4.31 -20.42
N GLY A 201 -8.84 -4.73 -19.42
CA GLY A 201 -7.69 -5.58 -19.60
C GLY A 201 -7.99 -7.08 -19.66
N GLY A 202 -9.24 -7.50 -19.42
CA GLY A 202 -9.61 -8.92 -19.33
C GLY A 202 -8.80 -9.68 -18.28
N VAL A 203 -8.46 -9.03 -17.16
CA VAL A 203 -7.56 -9.59 -16.16
C VAL A 203 -8.28 -10.68 -15.36
N PRO A 204 -7.73 -11.92 -15.26
CA PRO A 204 -8.31 -12.93 -14.39
C PRO A 204 -8.35 -12.47 -12.93
N HIS A 205 -9.45 -12.73 -12.22
CA HIS A 205 -9.60 -12.28 -10.83
C HIS A 205 -8.47 -12.76 -9.91
N LYS A 206 -7.99 -13.99 -10.10
CA LYS A 206 -6.88 -14.52 -9.29
C LYS A 206 -5.56 -13.76 -9.49
N ASP A 207 -5.36 -13.17 -10.67
CA ASP A 207 -4.15 -12.43 -11.00
C ASP A 207 -4.24 -11.00 -10.47
N ILE A 208 -5.40 -10.35 -10.58
CA ILE A 208 -5.56 -8.99 -10.06
C ILE A 208 -5.46 -8.94 -8.53
N LEU A 209 -5.97 -9.96 -7.83
CA LEU A 209 -5.85 -10.14 -6.37
C LEU A 209 -4.39 -10.20 -5.90
N LYS A 210 -3.49 -10.64 -6.78
CA LYS A 210 -2.04 -10.75 -6.53
C LYS A 210 -1.24 -9.58 -7.11
N THR A 211 -1.89 -8.67 -7.82
CA THR A 211 -1.18 -7.60 -8.53
C THR A 211 -1.47 -6.22 -7.92
N LEU A 212 -2.73 -5.97 -7.54
CA LEU A 212 -3.20 -4.67 -7.11
C LEU A 212 -3.77 -4.74 -5.69
N ASN A 213 -3.81 -3.58 -5.03
CA ASN A 213 -4.29 -3.46 -3.65
C ASN A 213 -5.83 -3.47 -3.52
N LEU A 214 -6.54 -3.28 -4.63
CA LEU A 214 -8.02 -3.33 -4.75
C LEU A 214 -8.76 -2.46 -3.73
N GLY A 215 -8.17 -1.32 -3.37
CA GLY A 215 -8.76 -0.35 -2.47
C GLY A 215 -8.30 -0.45 -1.01
N ILE A 216 -7.46 -1.42 -0.65
CA ILE A 216 -6.89 -1.57 0.70
C ILE A 216 -5.37 -1.46 0.63
N GLY A 217 -4.80 -0.37 1.12
CA GLY A 217 -3.36 -0.12 1.06
C GLY A 217 -2.57 -0.62 2.27
N MET A 218 -3.25 -0.80 3.41
CA MET A 218 -2.66 -1.29 4.65
C MET A 218 -3.69 -2.12 5.40
N VAL A 219 -3.23 -3.16 6.10
CA VAL A 219 -4.05 -4.02 6.95
C VAL A 219 -3.50 -3.99 8.37
N ALA A 220 -4.41 -3.95 9.34
CA ALA A 220 -4.12 -4.09 10.76
C ALA A 220 -4.86 -5.28 11.35
N ILE A 221 -4.13 -6.11 12.10
CA ILE A 221 -4.66 -7.27 12.84
C ILE A 221 -4.76 -6.86 14.29
N VAL A 222 -5.95 -7.03 14.89
CA VAL A 222 -6.24 -6.57 16.25
C VAL A 222 -7.05 -7.61 17.00
N LYS A 223 -6.98 -7.56 18.34
CA LYS A 223 -7.93 -8.28 19.18
C LYS A 223 -9.35 -7.75 18.98
N LYS A 224 -10.34 -8.64 19.11
CA LYS A 224 -11.76 -8.30 18.92
C LYS A 224 -12.22 -7.16 19.82
N GLU A 225 -11.76 -7.15 21.07
CA GLU A 225 -12.04 -6.11 22.06
C GLU A 225 -11.40 -4.75 21.74
N ASN A 226 -10.38 -4.72 20.88
CA ASN A 226 -9.66 -3.50 20.51
C ASN A 226 -10.18 -2.84 19.22
N VAL A 227 -11.07 -3.50 18.48
CA VAL A 227 -11.56 -3.06 17.16
C VAL A 227 -12.10 -1.63 17.20
N ASP A 228 -13.06 -1.35 18.07
CA ASP A 228 -13.70 -0.03 18.16
C ASP A 228 -12.70 1.08 18.50
N LYS A 229 -11.75 0.77 19.39
CA LYS A 229 -10.72 1.72 19.80
C LYS A 229 -9.76 2.02 18.65
N VAL A 230 -9.33 1.01 17.91
CA VAL A 230 -8.42 1.16 16.76
C VAL A 230 -9.11 1.91 15.64
N ILE A 231 -10.35 1.56 15.29
CA ILE A 231 -11.15 2.29 14.30
C ILE A 231 -11.30 3.74 14.72
N SER A 232 -11.65 4.02 15.99
CA SER A 232 -11.78 5.39 16.49
C SER A 232 -10.49 6.20 16.36
N ASN A 233 -9.34 5.61 16.72
CA ASN A 233 -8.04 6.29 16.57
C ASN A 233 -7.75 6.61 15.09
N LEU A 234 -7.95 5.64 14.19
CA LEU A 234 -7.68 5.80 12.77
C LEU A 234 -8.61 6.84 12.12
N THR A 235 -9.90 6.78 12.40
CA THR A 235 -10.88 7.74 11.85
C THR A 235 -10.66 9.16 12.37
N LYS A 236 -10.23 9.33 13.63
CA LYS A 236 -9.86 10.66 14.16
C LYS A 236 -8.71 11.31 13.40
N GLU A 237 -7.79 10.50 12.90
CA GLU A 237 -6.67 10.94 12.07
C GLU A 237 -7.01 11.01 10.57
N GLY A 238 -8.30 10.89 10.22
CA GLY A 238 -8.81 11.04 8.85
C GLY A 238 -8.70 9.78 7.98
N GLU A 239 -8.45 8.60 8.55
CA GLU A 239 -8.46 7.35 7.80
C GLU A 239 -9.87 6.82 7.55
N ARG A 240 -10.04 6.26 6.35
CA ARG A 240 -11.21 5.44 6.01
C ARG A 240 -10.84 3.99 6.22
N VAL A 241 -11.54 3.33 7.12
CA VAL A 241 -11.23 1.95 7.55
C VAL A 241 -12.46 1.07 7.47
N VAL A 242 -12.23 -0.22 7.29
CA VAL A 242 -13.29 -1.22 7.19
C VAL A 242 -12.81 -2.53 7.79
N VAL A 243 -13.67 -3.25 8.51
CA VAL A 243 -13.38 -4.63 8.89
C VAL A 243 -13.54 -5.48 7.64
N ILE A 244 -12.46 -6.17 7.23
CA ILE A 244 -12.41 -6.91 5.96
C ILE A 244 -12.34 -8.43 6.16
N GLY A 245 -12.27 -8.89 7.42
CA GLY A 245 -12.15 -10.30 7.72
C GLY A 245 -11.64 -10.58 9.13
N GLU A 246 -11.19 -11.81 9.32
CA GLU A 246 -10.69 -12.33 10.58
C GLU A 246 -9.61 -13.39 10.38
N LEU A 247 -8.85 -13.68 11.44
CA LEU A 247 -7.95 -14.83 11.48
C LEU A 247 -8.75 -16.08 11.84
N ILE A 248 -8.54 -17.14 11.06
CA ILE A 248 -9.09 -18.46 11.32
C ILE A 248 -7.94 -19.44 11.56
N LYS A 249 -8.25 -20.58 12.20
CA LYS A 249 -7.30 -21.68 12.32
C LYS A 249 -6.91 -22.20 10.93
N ARG A 250 -5.61 -22.40 10.73
CA ARG A 250 -5.09 -22.97 9.48
C ARG A 250 -5.17 -24.49 9.50
N GLU A 251 -5.87 -25.04 8.52
CA GLU A 251 -5.90 -26.48 8.26
C GLU A 251 -4.77 -26.90 7.29
N ASP A 252 -4.49 -28.20 7.22
CA ASP A 252 -3.49 -28.75 6.30
C ASP A 252 -3.82 -28.36 4.85
N ASN A 253 -2.80 -27.90 4.12
CA ASN A 253 -2.89 -27.38 2.74
C ASN A 253 -3.69 -26.08 2.56
N MET A 254 -4.16 -25.44 3.63
CA MET A 254 -4.81 -24.14 3.53
C MET A 254 -3.80 -23.04 3.17
N ALA A 255 -4.16 -22.17 2.24
CA ALA A 255 -3.37 -20.97 1.93
C ALA A 255 -3.34 -20.02 3.14
N GLY A 256 -2.26 -19.25 3.31
CA GLY A 256 -2.15 -18.30 4.43
C GLY A 256 -3.11 -17.10 4.33
N CYS A 257 -3.70 -16.88 3.16
CA CYS A 257 -4.77 -15.90 2.94
C CYS A 257 -5.79 -16.52 1.99
N ILE A 258 -7.05 -16.49 2.39
CA ILE A 258 -8.21 -16.87 1.59
C ILE A 258 -9.02 -15.61 1.34
N VAL A 259 -9.40 -15.40 0.09
CA VAL A 259 -10.26 -14.29 -0.31
C VAL A 259 -11.57 -14.89 -0.82
N GLU A 260 -12.68 -14.47 -0.23
CA GLU A 260 -14.04 -14.84 -0.62
C GLU A 260 -14.72 -13.71 -1.39
N ASN A 261 -15.76 -14.06 -2.16
CA ASN A 261 -16.62 -13.13 -2.90
C ASN A 261 -15.86 -12.23 -3.90
N TYR A 262 -14.78 -12.75 -4.49
CA TYR A 262 -13.96 -12.00 -5.44
C TYR A 262 -14.42 -12.13 -6.89
N GLU A 263 -15.38 -13.00 -7.18
CA GLU A 263 -15.80 -13.35 -8.55
C GLU A 263 -16.61 -12.25 -9.25
N ASN A 264 -17.17 -11.31 -8.50
CA ASN A 264 -18.01 -10.22 -9.01
C ASN A 264 -17.39 -8.83 -8.77
N ILE A 265 -16.07 -8.77 -8.62
CA ILE A 265 -15.39 -7.53 -8.24
C ILE A 265 -15.34 -6.53 -9.39
N TYR A 266 -15.55 -6.98 -10.63
CA TYR A 266 -15.82 -6.15 -11.79
C TYR A 266 -16.66 -6.85 -12.84
#